data_AF-A0A0S7YR73-F1
#
_entry.id   AF-A0A0S7YR73-F1
#
_cell.length_a   1.000
_cell.length_b   1.000
_cell.length_c   1.000
_cell.angle_alpha   90.00
_cell.angle_beta   90.00
_cell.angle_gamma   90.00
#
_symmetry.space_group_name_H-M   'P 1'
#
loop_
_entity.id
_entity.type
_entity.pdbx_description
1 polymer ?
#
loop_
_entity_poly.entity_id
_entity_poly.type
_entity_poly.pdbx_seq_one_letter_code
_entity_poly.pdbx_strand_id
1 'polypeptide(L)'
;MKKAAGFIRNNTGFTILEVVVTLIVASILGGILMEFMGTNVQKSYEPVFMAQNSLGANQIIEKMNSDYKRQLLLSPTPLQDFRTHVINGNISTNDPYFGDYSVATNWIRFNASTGDEEPDPSPDPNVLKVTVTHNNRVVTALFTK
;
A
#
# COMPACT_ATOMS: atom_id res chain seq x y z
N MET A 1 -59.02 -6.72 -53.93
CA MET A 1 -58.31 -5.74 -53.07
C MET A 1 -56.81 -6.03 -53.13
N LYS A 2 -56.00 -5.18 -53.79
CA LYS A 2 -54.53 -5.21 -53.65
C LYS A 2 -53.88 -3.92 -54.20
N LYS A 3 -53.09 -3.30 -53.30
CA LYS A 3 -51.90 -2.44 -53.49
C LYS A 3 -52.12 -1.06 -54.16
N ALA A 4 -51.38 0.00 -53.82
CA ALA A 4 -50.12 0.11 -53.08
C ALA A 4 -50.07 1.43 -52.29
N ALA A 5 -49.60 1.40 -51.03
CA ALA A 5 -49.10 2.59 -50.37
C ALA A 5 -47.65 2.81 -50.82
N GLY A 6 -47.42 3.89 -51.56
CA GLY A 6 -46.08 4.30 -51.98
C GLY A 6 -45.23 4.64 -50.77
N PHE A 7 -44.10 3.95 -50.61
CA PHE A 7 -43.07 4.31 -49.65
C PHE A 7 -42.32 5.54 -50.18
N ILE A 8 -42.59 6.71 -49.61
CA ILE A 8 -41.83 7.92 -49.93
C ILE A 8 -40.42 7.75 -49.35
N ARG A 9 -39.44 7.44 -50.21
CA ARG A 9 -38.01 7.55 -49.87
C ARG A 9 -37.61 9.01 -49.94
N ASN A 10 -37.48 9.67 -48.79
CA ASN A 10 -36.73 10.93 -48.72
C ASN A 10 -35.24 10.63 -48.89
N ASN A 11 -34.70 10.91 -50.06
CA ASN A 11 -33.27 10.81 -50.38
C ASN A 11 -32.61 12.19 -50.21
N THR A 12 -32.68 12.75 -49.00
CA THR A 12 -31.92 13.94 -48.63
C THR A 12 -30.53 13.48 -48.19
N GLY A 13 -29.54 13.63 -49.07
CA GLY A 13 -28.14 13.40 -48.72
C GLY A 13 -27.62 14.44 -47.73
N PHE A 14 -26.50 14.14 -47.08
CA PHE A 14 -25.79 15.09 -46.22
C PHE A 14 -25.31 16.29 -47.05
N THR A 15 -25.53 17.50 -46.53
CA THR A 15 -24.97 18.71 -47.14
C THR A 15 -23.48 18.81 -46.83
N ILE A 16 -22.69 19.42 -47.72
CA ILE A 16 -21.24 19.63 -47.48
C ILE A 16 -21.03 20.41 -46.17
N LEU A 17 -21.90 21.37 -45.86
CA LEU A 17 -21.84 22.15 -44.64
C LEU A 17 -22.00 21.29 -43.38
N GLU A 18 -22.93 20.34 -43.38
CA GLU A 18 -23.16 19.44 -42.25
C GLU A 18 -21.96 18.52 -41.99
N VAL A 19 -21.31 18.04 -43.04
CA VAL A 19 -20.10 17.21 -42.91
C VAL A 19 -18.94 18.01 -42.32
N VAL A 20 -18.74 19.26 -42.76
CA VAL A 20 -17.67 20.12 -42.21
C VAL A 20 -17.94 20.46 -40.74
N VAL A 21 -19.18 20.82 -40.40
CA VAL A 21 -19.56 21.17 -39.02
C VAL A 21 -19.41 19.96 -38.09
N THR A 22 -19.84 18.77 -38.51
CA THR A 22 -19.70 17.55 -37.70
C THR A 22 -18.24 17.14 -37.49
N LEU A 23 -17.36 17.32 -38.48
CA LEU A 23 -15.91 17.08 -38.32
C LEU A 23 -15.27 18.06 -37.33
N ILE A 24 -15.65 19.33 -37.38
CA ILE A 24 -15.16 20.35 -36.44
C ILE A 24 -15.58 19.97 -35.02
N VAL A 25 -16.87 19.68 -34.81
CA VAL A 25 -17.38 19.28 -33.49
C VAL A 25 -16.71 17.98 -33.00
N ALA A 26 -16.53 16.99 -33.88
CA ALA A 26 -15.85 15.74 -33.54
C ALA A 26 -14.39 15.95 -33.14
N SER A 27 -13.67 16.86 -33.81
CA SER A 27 -12.26 17.16 -33.48
C SER A 27 -12.10 17.84 -32.11
N ILE A 28 -13.02 18.75 -31.77
CA ILE A 28 -13.03 19.43 -30.46
C ILE A 28 -13.36 18.43 -29.35
N LEU A 29 -14.40 17.63 -29.53
CA LEU A 29 -14.79 16.60 -28.56
C LEU A 29 -13.73 15.51 -28.41
N GLY A 30 -13.10 15.10 -29.51
CA GLY A 30 -12.00 14.14 -29.52
C GLY A 30 -10.77 14.64 -28.77
N GLY A 31 -10.41 15.92 -28.94
CA GLY A 31 -9.32 16.55 -28.18
C GLY A 31 -9.59 16.56 -26.68
N ILE A 32 -10.80 16.96 -26.28
CA ILE A 32 -11.22 16.97 -24.88
C ILE A 32 -11.16 15.55 -24.28
N LEU A 33 -11.68 14.54 -24.98
CA LEU A 33 -11.63 13.14 -24.55
C LEU A 33 -10.19 12.63 -24.36
N MET A 34 -9.27 13.02 -25.23
CA MET A 34 -7.87 12.59 -25.15
C MET A 34 -7.16 13.15 -23.91
N GLU A 35 -7.46 14.39 -23.53
CA GLU A 35 -6.92 15.04 -22.33
C GLU A 35 -7.48 14.43 -21.03
N PHE A 36 -8.77 14.07 -21.02
CA PHE A 36 -9.39 13.34 -19.92
C PHE A 36 -8.87 11.91 -19.77
N MET A 37 -8.55 11.21 -20.86
CA MET A 37 -8.01 9.84 -20.80
C MET A 37 -6.54 9.82 -20.40
N GLY A 38 -5.72 10.77 -20.88
CA GLY A 38 -4.28 10.82 -20.62
C GLY A 38 -3.93 10.94 -19.13
N THR A 39 -4.69 11.73 -18.37
CA THR A 39 -4.45 11.98 -16.95
C THR A 39 -5.00 10.88 -16.03
N ASN A 40 -6.11 10.23 -16.38
CA ASN A 40 -6.74 9.18 -15.56
C ASN A 40 -6.08 7.79 -15.72
N VAL A 41 -5.58 7.45 -16.92
CA VAL A 41 -4.90 6.17 -17.15
C VAL A 41 -3.54 6.11 -16.43
N GLN A 42 -2.82 7.22 -16.37
CA GLN A 42 -1.52 7.30 -15.69
C GLN A 42 -1.59 7.25 -14.15
N LYS A 43 -2.74 7.52 -13.52
CA LYS A 43 -2.88 7.47 -12.05
C LYS A 43 -3.60 6.21 -11.54
N SER A 44 -4.11 5.38 -12.45
CA SER A 44 -4.89 4.19 -12.09
C SER A 44 -4.04 3.06 -11.46
N TYR A 45 -2.73 3.01 -11.72
CA TYR A 45 -1.83 2.02 -11.11
C TYR A 45 -1.29 2.45 -9.74
N GLU A 46 -1.34 3.74 -9.43
CA GLU A 46 -0.79 4.32 -8.20
C GLU A 46 -1.43 3.75 -6.92
N PRO A 47 -2.78 3.63 -6.80
CA PRO A 47 -3.38 3.02 -5.61
C PRO A 47 -3.06 1.53 -5.47
N VAL A 48 -2.94 0.79 -6.58
CA VAL A 48 -2.56 -0.63 -6.57
C VAL A 48 -1.11 -0.79 -6.13
N PHE A 49 -0.21 0.03 -6.64
CA PHE A 49 1.20 0.04 -6.24
C PHE A 49 1.37 0.44 -4.77
N MET A 50 0.61 1.43 -4.30
CA MET A 50 0.62 1.83 -2.89
C MET A 50 0.09 0.73 -1.96
N ALA A 51 -0.95 0.00 -2.39
CA ALA A 51 -1.49 -1.14 -1.67
C ALA A 51 -0.48 -2.30 -1.62
N GLN A 52 0.07 -2.72 -2.77
CA GLN A 52 1.06 -3.80 -2.84
C GLN A 52 2.31 -3.50 -2.00
N ASN A 53 2.82 -2.27 -2.05
CA ASN A 53 3.96 -1.85 -1.23
C ASN A 53 3.61 -1.70 0.26
N SER A 54 2.32 -1.55 0.62
CA SER A 54 1.90 -1.52 2.03
C SER A 54 1.83 -2.91 2.61
N LEU A 55 1.43 -3.89 1.79
CA LEU A 55 1.31 -5.27 2.22
C LEU A 55 2.67 -5.85 2.62
N GLY A 56 3.76 -5.53 1.92
CA GLY A 56 5.08 -6.09 2.24
C GLY A 56 5.58 -5.73 3.65
N ALA A 57 5.56 -4.46 4.02
CA ALA A 57 5.97 -4.04 5.36
C ALA A 57 5.01 -4.54 6.46
N ASN A 58 3.70 -4.56 6.17
CA ASN A 58 2.69 -5.06 7.11
C ASN A 58 2.83 -6.57 7.35
N GLN A 59 3.09 -7.37 6.30
CA GLN A 59 3.32 -8.81 6.42
C GLN A 59 4.52 -9.14 7.31
N ILE A 60 5.60 -8.35 7.22
CA ILE A 60 6.77 -8.53 8.08
C ILE A 60 6.39 -8.30 9.56
N ILE A 61 5.66 -7.22 9.84
CA ILE A 61 5.19 -6.90 11.21
C ILE A 61 4.18 -7.94 11.71
N GLU A 62 3.32 -8.47 10.86
CA GLU A 62 2.38 -9.54 11.24
C GLU A 62 3.11 -10.83 11.64
N LYS A 63 4.13 -11.23 10.88
CA LYS A 63 4.96 -12.39 11.24
C LYS A 63 5.73 -12.14 12.54
N MET A 64 6.29 -10.93 12.71
CA MET A 64 6.92 -10.54 13.97
C MET A 64 5.94 -10.61 15.15
N ASN A 65 4.72 -10.11 14.99
CA ASN A 65 3.70 -10.17 16.03
C ASN A 65 3.29 -11.62 16.36
N SER A 66 3.25 -12.49 15.35
CA SER A 66 3.01 -13.92 15.56
C SER A 66 4.15 -14.57 16.35
N ASP A 67 5.40 -14.28 16.03
CA ASP A 67 6.54 -14.79 16.79
C ASP A 67 6.58 -14.23 18.21
N TYR A 68 6.31 -12.93 18.37
CA TYR A 68 6.22 -12.29 19.68
C TYR A 68 5.20 -13.00 20.60
N LYS A 69 3.99 -13.26 20.10
CA LYS A 69 2.96 -14.00 20.84
C LYS A 69 3.39 -15.43 21.16
N ARG A 70 4.12 -16.08 20.25
CA ARG A 70 4.71 -17.41 20.48
C ARG A 70 5.74 -17.36 21.61
N GLN A 71 6.62 -16.36 21.62
CA GLN A 71 7.63 -16.21 22.67
C GLN A 71 7.02 -15.94 24.04
N LEU A 72 5.97 -15.11 24.11
CA LEU A 72 5.24 -14.85 25.36
C LEU A 72 4.72 -16.12 26.05
N LEU A 73 4.46 -17.19 25.29
CA LEU A 73 3.94 -18.45 25.82
C LEU A 73 5.03 -19.47 26.13
N LEU A 74 6.14 -19.45 25.40
CA LEU A 74 7.14 -20.52 25.41
C LEU A 74 8.44 -20.14 26.12
N SER A 75 8.77 -18.86 26.18
CA SER A 75 10.05 -18.38 26.68
C SER A 75 9.92 -17.75 28.07
N PRO A 76 10.89 -17.99 28.98
CA PRO A 76 11.00 -17.25 30.24
C PRO A 76 11.46 -15.78 30.03
N THR A 77 12.04 -15.45 28.87
CA THR A 77 12.56 -14.12 28.51
C THR A 77 12.02 -13.67 27.14
N PRO A 78 10.70 -13.50 26.99
CA PRO A 78 10.04 -13.43 25.70
C PRO A 78 10.48 -12.23 24.84
N LEU A 79 10.67 -11.06 25.44
CA LEU A 79 11.11 -9.85 24.73
C LEU A 79 12.55 -9.93 24.23
N GLN A 80 13.45 -10.58 24.98
CA GLN A 80 14.87 -10.73 24.60
C GLN A 80 15.02 -11.72 23.44
N ASP A 81 14.32 -12.85 23.52
CA ASP A 81 14.34 -13.87 22.48
C ASP A 81 13.70 -13.32 21.20
N PHE A 82 12.55 -12.65 21.33
CA PHE A 82 11.92 -11.95 20.22
C PHE A 82 12.84 -10.89 19.60
N ARG A 83 13.55 -10.08 20.39
CA ARG A 83 14.53 -9.12 19.87
C ARG A 83 15.60 -9.80 19.03
N THR A 84 16.11 -10.94 19.49
CA THR A 84 17.11 -11.72 18.76
C THR A 84 16.56 -12.23 17.44
N HIS A 85 15.33 -12.74 17.44
CA HIS A 85 14.64 -13.13 16.21
C HIS A 85 14.42 -11.96 15.26
N VAL A 86 14.04 -10.79 15.75
CA VAL A 86 13.83 -9.59 14.93
C VAL A 86 15.14 -9.09 14.30
N ILE A 87 16.26 -9.15 15.02
CA ILE A 87 17.56 -8.73 14.48
C ILE A 87 18.05 -9.69 13.39
N ASN A 88 17.80 -10.99 13.55
CA ASN A 88 18.32 -12.04 12.68
C ASN A 88 17.33 -12.53 11.62
N GLY A 89 16.05 -12.18 11.75
CA GLY A 89 14.95 -12.69 10.93
C GLY A 89 14.84 -12.05 9.55
N ASN A 90 15.81 -11.20 9.18
CA ASN A 90 15.98 -10.66 7.84
C ASN A 90 16.91 -11.51 6.96
N ILE A 91 17.43 -12.62 7.48
CA ILE A 91 18.29 -13.54 6.75
C ILE A 91 17.45 -14.78 6.41
N SER A 92 17.33 -15.11 5.12
CA SER A 92 16.48 -16.21 4.63
C SER A 92 16.85 -17.60 5.13
N THR A 93 18.06 -17.79 5.65
CA THR A 93 18.53 -19.06 6.25
C THR A 93 18.21 -19.19 7.74
N ASN A 94 17.73 -18.13 8.39
CA ASN A 94 17.43 -18.14 9.82
C ASN A 94 15.97 -18.55 10.07
N ASP A 95 15.72 -19.16 11.23
CA ASP A 95 14.37 -19.48 11.71
C ASP A 95 14.13 -18.73 13.03
N PRO A 96 13.14 -17.82 13.11
CA PRO A 96 12.17 -17.46 12.08
C PRO A 96 12.71 -16.47 11.02
N TYR A 97 12.25 -16.62 9.78
CA TYR A 97 12.47 -15.64 8.70
C TYR A 97 11.21 -14.80 8.46
N PHE A 98 11.31 -13.49 8.66
CA PHE A 98 10.19 -12.56 8.50
C PHE A 98 10.12 -11.96 7.08
N GLY A 99 11.25 -11.79 6.41
CA GLY A 99 11.36 -11.19 5.08
C GLY A 99 12.63 -10.35 4.95
N ASP A 100 12.85 -9.72 3.81
CA ASP A 100 13.97 -8.79 3.64
C ASP A 100 13.62 -7.43 4.26
N TYR A 101 14.32 -7.02 5.31
CA TYR A 101 14.16 -5.70 5.93
C TYR A 101 15.45 -5.25 6.63
N SER A 102 15.55 -3.95 6.89
CA SER A 102 16.49 -3.42 7.88
C SER A 102 15.75 -3.05 9.16
N VAL A 103 16.44 -3.18 10.29
CA VAL A 103 15.81 -2.99 11.61
C VAL A 103 16.68 -2.19 12.56
N ALA A 104 16.03 -1.37 13.37
CA ALA A 104 16.58 -0.77 14.57
C ALA A 104 15.74 -1.21 15.78
N THR A 105 16.40 -1.63 16.85
CA THR A 105 15.73 -2.01 18.11
C THR A 105 16.28 -1.18 19.26
N ASN A 106 15.38 -0.63 20.08
CA ASN A 106 15.74 0.14 21.26
C ASN A 106 14.87 -0.27 22.45
N TRP A 107 15.49 -0.34 23.62
CA TRP A 107 14.76 -0.45 24.88
C TRP A 107 14.36 0.93 25.33
N ILE A 108 13.06 1.13 25.55
CA ILE A 108 12.53 2.45 25.92
C ILE A 108 11.67 2.35 27.18
N ARG A 109 11.48 3.49 27.83
CA ARG A 109 10.50 3.71 28.88
C ARG A 109 9.90 5.10 28.70
N PHE A 110 8.70 5.29 29.24
CA PHE A 110 8.09 6.61 29.29
C PHE A 110 8.32 7.23 30.67
N ASN A 111 8.84 8.45 30.70
CA ASN A 111 9.05 9.20 31.93
C ASN A 111 7.69 9.48 32.59
N ALA A 112 7.50 9.03 33.83
CA ALA A 112 6.21 9.16 34.52
C ALA A 112 5.84 10.61 34.87
N SER A 113 6.81 11.54 34.87
CA SER A 113 6.60 12.95 35.21
C SER A 113 6.42 13.83 33.97
N THR A 114 7.15 13.56 32.88
CA THR A 114 7.09 14.38 31.66
C THR A 114 6.31 13.72 30.52
N GLY A 115 6.16 12.40 30.54
CA GLY A 115 5.57 11.61 29.45
C GLY A 115 6.54 11.33 28.29
N ASP A 116 7.79 11.79 28.37
CA ASP A 116 8.76 11.65 27.29
C ASP A 116 9.28 10.22 27.14
N GLU A 117 9.60 9.82 25.90
CA GLU A 117 10.33 8.59 25.60
C GLU A 117 11.80 8.73 26.00
N GLU A 118 12.29 7.82 26.83
CA GLU A 118 13.70 7.74 27.24
C GLU A 118 14.26 6.34 27.00
N PRO A 119 15.58 6.18 26.80
CA PRO A 119 16.22 4.87 26.87
C PRO A 119 15.94 4.19 28.21
N ASP A 120 15.63 2.91 28.20
CA ASP A 120 15.48 2.11 29.43
C ASP A 120 16.80 1.39 29.75
N PRO A 121 17.54 1.81 30.79
CA PRO A 121 18.78 1.15 31.21
C PRO A 121 18.54 -0.06 32.12
N SER A 122 17.28 -0.43 32.39
CA SER A 122 16.94 -1.58 33.25
C SER A 122 17.58 -2.87 32.71
N PRO A 123 18.06 -3.77 33.60
CA PRO A 123 18.51 -5.10 33.19
C PRO A 123 17.36 -5.97 32.66
N ASP A 124 16.11 -5.67 33.03
CA ASP A 124 14.88 -6.29 32.51
C ASP A 124 13.93 -5.19 31.99
N PRO A 125 14.15 -4.69 30.75
CA PRO A 125 13.34 -3.62 30.17
C PRO A 125 11.95 -4.12 29.74
N ASN A 126 10.94 -3.27 29.88
CA ASN A 126 9.54 -3.66 29.68
C ASN A 126 9.01 -3.38 28.27
N VAL A 127 9.66 -2.47 27.53
CA VAL A 127 9.18 -2.01 26.23
C VAL A 127 10.30 -2.09 25.21
N LEU A 128 10.10 -2.91 24.18
CA LEU A 128 10.95 -2.98 23.01
C LEU A 128 10.32 -2.16 21.89
N LYS A 129 11.03 -1.12 21.46
CA LYS A 129 10.72 -0.37 20.24
C LYS A 129 11.44 -1.01 19.07
N VAL A 130 10.67 -1.46 18.08
CA VAL A 130 11.18 -2.05 16.85
C VAL A 130 10.79 -1.16 15.69
N THR A 131 11.79 -0.68 14.95
CA THR A 131 11.61 0.09 13.72
C THR A 131 12.12 -0.72 12.54
N VAL A 132 11.22 -1.11 11.66
CA VAL A 132 11.49 -1.89 10.45
C VAL A 132 11.44 -0.97 9.24
N THR A 133 12.40 -1.10 8.35
CA THR A 133 12.41 -0.44 7.04
C THR A 133 12.39 -1.47 5.93
N HIS A 134 11.41 -1.37 5.04
CA HIS A 134 11.26 -2.22 3.85
C HIS A 134 10.81 -1.36 2.67
N ASN A 135 11.55 -1.37 1.55
CA ASN A 135 11.26 -0.61 0.33
C ASN A 135 10.87 0.86 0.59
N ASN A 136 11.73 1.60 1.29
CA ASN A 136 11.55 3.01 1.68
C ASN A 136 10.36 3.30 2.61
N ARG A 137 9.70 2.28 3.18
CA ARG A 137 8.66 2.45 4.20
C ARG A 137 9.20 2.07 5.56
N VAL A 138 8.97 2.95 6.53
CA VAL A 138 9.37 2.78 7.92
C VAL A 138 8.12 2.49 8.74
N VAL A 139 8.13 1.39 9.48
CA VAL A 139 7.07 1.03 10.42
C VAL A 139 7.70 0.86 11.79
N THR A 140 7.10 1.48 12.80
CA THR A 140 7.54 1.33 14.19
C THR A 140 6.43 0.66 14.99
N ALA A 141 6.79 -0.37 15.74
CA ALA A 141 5.91 -1.09 16.65
C ALA A 141 6.54 -1.15 18.05
N LEU A 142 5.68 -1.14 19.06
CA LEU A 142 6.07 -1.31 20.46
C LEU A 142 5.59 -2.67 20.95
N PHE A 143 6.49 -3.40 21.58
CA PHE A 143 6.22 -4.71 22.17
C PHE A 143 6.50 -4.65 23.67
N THR A 144 5.55 -5.14 24.48
CA THR A 144 5.61 -5.00 25.94
C THR A 144 5.22 -6.30 26.63
N LYS A 145 5.92 -6.61 27.73
CA LYS A 145 5.59 -7.78 28.56
C LYS A 145 4.21 -7.68 29.19
#